data_AF-A0A8J4QRT3-F1
#
_entry.id   AF-A0A8J4QRT3-F1
#
_cell.length_a   1.000
_cell.length_b   1.000
_cell.length_c   1.000
_cell.angle_alpha   90.00
_cell.angle_beta   90.00
_cell.angle_gamma   90.00
#
_symmetry.space_group_name_H-M   'P 1'
#
loop_
_entity.id
_entity.type
_entity.pdbx_description
1 polymer ?
#
loop_
_entity_poly.entity_id
_entity_poly.type
_entity_poly.pdbx_seq_one_letter_code
_entity_poly.pdbx_strand_id
1 'polypeptide(L)'
;MDIMLSVLDGAELEGYDADTINKATCLSMIAGGSDTSTITLTWTIAILLNNRHVLKKAQDELDVQVGRERIVNESDISGYHVPKGTRLITNLALASFLHMYDISIPSDAKVDMTETVGLTNNKATPLEVLIEPRLHLQSFMN
;
A
#
# COMPACT_ATOMS: atom_id res chain seq x y z
N MET A 1 -15.53 9.92 -13.14
CA MET A 1 -16.63 9.24 -13.86
C MET A 1 -17.39 10.24 -14.70
N ASP A 2 -17.87 11.34 -14.11
CA ASP A 2 -18.63 12.39 -14.82
C ASP A 2 -17.89 13.00 -16.03
N ILE A 3 -16.58 13.24 -15.89
CA ILE A 3 -15.75 13.73 -17.01
C ILE A 3 -15.75 12.72 -18.17
N MET A 4 -15.58 11.43 -17.89
CA MET A 4 -15.55 10.42 -18.95
C MET A 4 -16.92 10.21 -19.60
N LEU A 5 -18.00 10.30 -18.80
CA LEU A 5 -19.36 10.33 -19.32
C LEU A 5 -19.58 11.52 -20.27
N SER A 6 -19.12 12.73 -19.89
CA SER A 6 -19.23 13.91 -20.75
C SER A 6 -18.36 13.87 -22.00
N VAL A 7 -17.22 13.17 -21.95
CA VAL A 7 -16.28 13.04 -23.08
C VAL A 7 -16.77 12.03 -24.10
N LEU A 8 -17.50 11.00 -23.66
CA LEU A 8 -18.02 9.94 -24.52
C LEU A 8 -19.47 10.18 -24.97
N ASP A 9 -20.12 11.25 -24.50
CA ASP A 9 -21.48 11.61 -24.90
C ASP A 9 -21.50 12.02 -26.39
N GLY A 10 -22.26 11.28 -27.21
CA GLY A 10 -22.36 11.50 -28.65
C GLY A 10 -21.16 11.03 -29.49
N ALA A 11 -20.18 10.33 -28.91
CA ALA A 11 -19.04 9.79 -29.65
C ALA A 11 -19.43 8.56 -30.49
N GLU A 12 -18.93 8.46 -31.73
CA GLU A 12 -18.96 7.20 -32.49
C GLU A 12 -17.90 6.25 -31.94
N LEU A 13 -18.34 5.31 -31.12
CA LEU A 13 -17.50 4.34 -30.43
C LEU A 13 -17.62 3.03 -31.19
N GLU A 14 -16.52 2.56 -31.79
CA GLU A 14 -16.39 1.42 -32.74
C GLU A 14 -17.13 0.11 -32.33
N GLY A 15 -18.47 0.13 -32.30
CA GLY A 15 -19.33 -0.97 -31.89
C GLY A 15 -19.55 -1.17 -30.38
N TYR A 16 -18.91 -0.37 -29.51
CA TYR A 16 -19.06 -0.47 -28.05
C TYR A 16 -19.79 0.74 -27.48
N ASP A 17 -20.71 0.53 -26.54
CA ASP A 17 -21.36 1.64 -25.87
C ASP A 17 -20.42 2.35 -24.87
N ALA A 18 -20.70 3.63 -24.60
CA ALA A 18 -19.90 4.47 -23.72
C ALA A 18 -19.80 3.91 -22.28
N ASP A 19 -20.82 3.22 -21.80
CA ASP A 19 -20.84 2.61 -20.48
C ASP A 19 -19.85 1.42 -20.41
N THR A 20 -19.81 0.57 -21.45
CA THR A 20 -18.82 -0.51 -21.58
C THR A 20 -17.39 0.04 -21.57
N ILE A 21 -17.11 1.11 -22.33
CA ILE A 21 -15.77 1.72 -22.38
C ILE A 21 -15.40 2.33 -21.03
N ASN A 22 -16.33 3.03 -20.38
CA ASN A 22 -16.11 3.62 -19.06
C ASN A 22 -15.81 2.54 -18.02
N LYS A 23 -16.62 1.47 -17.97
CA LYS A 23 -16.43 0.35 -17.06
C LYS A 23 -15.09 -0.35 -17.30
N ALA A 24 -14.75 -0.65 -18.56
CA ALA A 24 -13.50 -1.32 -18.91
C ALA A 24 -12.27 -0.47 -18.56
N THR A 25 -12.33 0.83 -18.81
CA THR A 25 -11.23 1.76 -18.47
C THR A 25 -11.05 1.88 -16.96
N CYS A 26 -12.15 2.10 -16.21
CA CYS A 26 -12.09 2.14 -14.75
C CYS A 26 -11.56 0.83 -14.17
N LEU A 27 -12.03 -0.32 -14.68
CA LEU A 27 -11.55 -1.63 -14.26
C LEU A 27 -10.06 -1.80 -14.51
N SER A 28 -9.57 -1.42 -15.70
CA SER A 28 -8.16 -1.53 -16.07
C SER A 28 -7.27 -0.67 -15.17
N MET A 29 -7.72 0.55 -14.84
CA MET A 29 -6.99 1.44 -13.92
C MET A 29 -6.92 0.87 -12.50
N ILE A 30 -8.04 0.34 -11.99
CA ILE A 30 -8.08 -0.28 -10.65
C ILE A 30 -7.17 -1.52 -10.63
N ALA A 31 -7.36 -2.45 -11.56
CA ALA A 31 -6.58 -3.69 -11.60
C ALA A 31 -5.07 -3.42 -11.74
N GLY A 32 -4.67 -2.55 -12.66
CA GLY A 32 -3.25 -2.22 -12.87
C GLY A 32 -2.58 -1.55 -11.66
N GLY A 33 -3.32 -0.71 -10.93
CA GLY A 33 -2.81 -0.05 -9.72
C GLY A 33 -2.82 -0.95 -8.47
N SER A 34 -3.85 -1.79 -8.32
CA SER A 34 -4.05 -2.63 -7.14
C SER A 34 -3.02 -3.75 -7.04
N ASP A 35 -2.84 -4.54 -8.09
CA ASP A 35 -1.96 -5.73 -8.05
C ASP A 35 -0.51 -5.33 -7.76
N THR A 36 -0.02 -4.31 -8.46
CA THR A 36 1.35 -3.82 -8.31
C THR A 36 1.61 -3.20 -6.93
N SER A 37 0.64 -2.46 -6.39
CA SER A 37 0.74 -1.86 -5.05
C SER A 37 0.75 -2.92 -3.95
N THR A 38 -0.15 -3.91 -4.02
CA THR A 38 -0.23 -5.01 -3.04
C THR A 38 1.04 -5.84 -3.03
N ILE A 39 1.57 -6.21 -4.20
CA ILE A 39 2.82 -6.96 -4.31
C ILE A 39 3.98 -6.17 -3.71
N THR A 40 4.08 -4.87 -4.03
CA THR A 40 5.13 -3.99 -3.49
C THR A 40 5.07 -3.90 -1.96
N LEU A 41 3.89 -3.70 -1.39
CA LEU A 41 3.68 -3.68 0.07
C LEU A 41 4.05 -5.02 0.71
N THR A 42 3.63 -6.13 0.10
CA THR A 42 3.91 -7.49 0.59
C THR A 42 5.42 -7.75 0.65
N TRP A 43 6.16 -7.44 -0.42
CA TRP A 43 7.62 -7.57 -0.41
C TRP A 43 8.28 -6.63 0.58
N THR A 44 7.80 -5.40 0.70
CA THR A 44 8.37 -4.43 1.63
C THR A 44 8.21 -4.90 3.07
N ILE A 45 7.03 -5.38 3.46
CA ILE A 45 6.78 -5.96 4.78
C ILE A 45 7.64 -7.21 5.01
N ALA A 46 7.77 -8.09 4.02
CA ALA A 46 8.65 -9.27 4.11
C ALA A 46 10.12 -8.89 4.36
N ILE A 47 10.64 -7.88 3.64
CA ILE A 47 12.00 -7.36 3.82
C ILE A 47 12.17 -6.78 5.24
N LEU A 48 11.20 -5.99 5.70
CA LEU A 48 11.23 -5.39 7.04
C LEU A 48 11.17 -6.45 8.15
N LEU A 49 10.38 -7.51 7.97
CA LEU A 49 10.32 -8.64 8.92
C LEU A 49 11.63 -9.44 8.96
N ASN A 50 12.33 -9.56 7.84
CA ASN A 50 13.68 -10.13 7.82
C ASN A 50 14.76 -9.18 8.38
N ASN A 51 14.46 -7.89 8.52
CA ASN A 51 15.36 -6.85 9.02
C ASN A 51 14.72 -6.06 10.17
N ARG A 52 14.41 -6.76 11.28
CA ARG A 52 13.62 -6.21 12.41
C ARG A 52 14.19 -4.92 13.01
N HIS A 53 15.50 -4.71 12.95
CA HIS A 53 16.12 -3.47 13.42
C HIS A 53 15.74 -2.26 12.55
N VAL A 54 15.60 -2.43 11.23
CA VAL A 54 15.15 -1.38 10.30
C VAL A 54 13.67 -1.12 10.50
N LEU A 55 12.86 -2.18 10.64
CA LEU A 55 11.43 -2.07 10.95
C LEU A 55 11.19 -1.23 12.20
N LYS A 56 11.88 -1.56 13.29
CA LYS A 56 11.77 -0.84 14.56
C LYS A 56 12.20 0.62 14.41
N LYS A 57 13.31 0.87 13.71
CA LYS A 57 13.76 2.24 13.42
C LYS A 57 12.71 3.05 12.65
N ALA A 58 12.09 2.46 11.62
CA ALA A 58 11.05 3.13 10.85
C ALA A 58 9.82 3.46 11.70
N GLN A 59 9.42 2.54 12.58
CA GLN A 59 8.34 2.77 13.55
C GLN A 59 8.69 3.88 14.56
N ASP A 60 9.93 3.91 15.07
CA ASP A 60 10.40 4.95 15.99
C ASP A 60 10.43 6.33 15.30
N GLU A 61 10.87 6.40 14.04
CA GLU A 61 10.82 7.63 13.23
C GLU A 61 9.38 8.12 13.04
N LEU A 62 8.44 7.19 12.80
CA LEU A 62 7.00 7.49 12.68
C LEU A 62 6.42 8.04 13.98
N ASP A 63 6.75 7.43 15.10
CA ASP A 63 6.28 7.86 16.41
C ASP A 63 6.84 9.25 16.79
N VAL A 64 8.08 9.58 16.37
CA VAL A 64 8.69 10.91 16.60
C VAL A 64 8.04 12.01 15.75
N GLN A 65 7.77 11.75 14.47
CA GLN A 65 7.26 12.77 13.54
C GLN A 65 5.74 12.97 13.68
N VAL A 66 4.99 11.89 13.88
CA VAL A 66 3.52 11.89 13.88
C VAL A 66 2.95 11.90 15.30
N GLY A 67 3.66 11.29 16.25
CA GLY A 67 3.14 10.99 17.60
C GLY A 67 2.31 9.71 17.61
N ARG A 68 1.77 9.33 18.78
CA ARG A 68 0.90 8.14 18.94
C ARG A 68 -0.57 8.45 19.20
N GLU A 69 -0.93 9.74 19.17
CA GLU A 69 -2.29 10.22 19.49
C GLU A 69 -3.22 10.27 18.26
N ARG A 70 -2.65 10.20 17.05
CA ARG A 70 -3.38 10.30 15.77
C ARG A 70 -2.73 9.43 14.70
N ILE A 71 -3.47 9.12 13.64
CA ILE A 71 -2.93 8.40 12.47
C ILE A 71 -2.09 9.30 11.54
N VAL A 72 -1.30 8.66 10.68
CA VAL A 72 -0.50 9.30 9.63
C VAL A 72 -1.42 9.95 8.59
N ASN A 73 -1.15 11.21 8.27
CA ASN A 73 -1.78 11.95 7.18
C ASN A 73 -0.81 12.13 6.00
N GLU A 74 -1.34 12.41 4.80
CA GLU A 74 -0.50 12.66 3.62
C GLU A 74 0.51 13.81 3.83
N SER A 75 0.11 14.83 4.60
CA SER A 75 0.97 15.96 4.95
C SER A 75 2.23 15.55 5.72
N ASP A 76 2.15 14.51 6.56
CA ASP A 76 3.26 14.05 7.39
C ASP A 76 4.37 13.39 6.54
N ILE A 77 3.99 12.86 5.38
CA ILE A 77 4.89 12.13 4.48
C ILE A 77 5.83 13.09 3.72
N SER A 78 5.49 14.38 3.70
CA SER A 78 6.34 15.41 3.12
C SER A 78 7.66 15.64 3.89
N GLY A 79 7.74 15.19 5.15
CA GLY A 79 8.90 15.31 6.03
C GLY A 79 9.88 14.13 6.04
N TYR A 80 9.53 12.98 5.46
CA TYR A 80 10.39 11.80 5.47
C TYR A 80 11.49 11.87 4.40
N HIS A 81 12.67 11.37 4.74
CA HIS A 81 13.78 11.15 3.80
C HIS A 81 13.52 9.92 2.89
N VAL A 82 12.37 9.89 2.23
CA VAL A 82 12.10 8.96 1.12
C VAL A 82 12.63 9.63 -0.15
N PRO A 83 13.26 8.91 -1.10
CA PRO A 83 13.74 9.48 -2.34
C PRO A 83 12.67 10.38 -2.99
N LYS A 84 13.02 11.67 -3.16
CA LYS A 84 12.16 12.71 -3.73
C LYS A 84 11.79 12.30 -5.17
N GLY A 85 10.63 11.67 -5.32
CA GLY A 85 10.20 10.99 -6.54
C GLY A 85 9.21 9.86 -6.27
N THR A 86 9.13 9.40 -5.03
CA THR A 86 8.27 8.28 -4.60
C THR A 86 7.01 8.77 -3.88
N ARG A 87 6.31 9.79 -4.39
CA ARG A 87 4.97 10.17 -3.88
C ARG A 87 3.92 9.19 -4.42
N LEU A 88 3.99 7.95 -3.95
CA LEU A 88 3.04 6.90 -4.29
C LEU A 88 2.18 6.57 -3.08
N ILE A 89 0.91 6.23 -3.34
CA ILE A 89 -0.07 5.74 -2.35
C ILE A 89 0.51 4.59 -1.50
N THR A 90 1.43 3.80 -2.06
CA THR A 90 2.14 2.72 -1.37
C THR A 90 2.92 3.17 -0.13
N ASN A 91 3.56 4.35 -0.17
CA ASN A 91 4.34 4.83 0.97
C ASN A 91 3.45 5.33 2.10
N LEU A 92 2.32 5.97 1.76
CA LEU A 92 1.31 6.33 2.76
C LEU A 92 0.70 5.09 3.37
N ALA A 93 0.28 4.12 2.56
CA ALA A 93 -0.25 2.86 3.05
C ALA A 93 0.76 2.14 3.98
N LEU A 94 2.04 2.07 3.59
CA LEU A 94 3.07 1.47 4.41
C LEU A 94 3.30 2.25 5.71
N ALA A 95 3.47 3.57 5.65
CA ALA A 95 3.71 4.41 6.82
C ALA A 95 2.55 4.31 7.82
N SER A 96 1.31 4.43 7.34
CA SER A 96 0.11 4.23 8.16
C SER A 96 0.11 2.84 8.78
N PHE A 97 0.38 1.79 8.00
CA PHE A 97 0.38 0.41 8.50
C PHE A 97 1.43 0.17 9.59
N LEU A 98 2.69 0.59 9.37
CA LEU A 98 3.77 0.44 10.35
C LEU A 98 3.53 1.27 11.61
N HIS A 99 2.91 2.43 11.46
CA HIS A 99 2.58 3.29 12.59
C HIS A 99 1.47 2.68 13.45
N MET A 100 0.43 2.13 12.81
CA MET A 100 -0.75 1.58 13.47
C MET A 100 -0.53 0.20 14.10
N TYR A 101 0.38 -0.63 13.57
CA TYR A 101 0.50 -2.04 13.95
C TYR A 101 1.93 -2.50 14.22
N ASP A 102 2.08 -3.33 15.25
CA ASP A 102 3.26 -4.15 15.48
C ASP A 102 3.07 -5.45 14.69
N ILE A 103 4.09 -5.79 13.91
CA ILE A 103 4.04 -6.89 12.96
C ILE A 103 5.05 -7.93 13.36
N SER A 104 4.59 -9.17 13.46
CA SER A 104 5.42 -10.32 13.74
C SER A 104 5.03 -11.49 12.84
N ILE A 105 5.83 -12.55 12.90
CA ILE A 105 5.62 -13.77 12.13
C ILE A 105 5.17 -14.88 13.09
N PRO A 106 4.27 -15.79 12.68
CA PRO A 106 3.79 -16.87 13.55
C PRO A 106 4.88 -17.85 14.02
N SER A 107 6.00 -17.89 13.31
CA SER A 107 7.15 -18.76 13.57
C SER A 107 8.40 -17.91 13.77
N ASP A 108 9.36 -18.36 14.58
CA ASP A 108 10.67 -17.70 14.75
C ASP A 108 11.59 -17.87 13.51
N ALA A 109 11.14 -18.54 12.45
CA ALA A 109 11.89 -18.71 11.21
C ALA A 109 11.98 -17.42 10.39
N LYS A 110 12.96 -17.29 9.48
CA LYS A 110 12.99 -16.15 8.55
C LYS A 110 11.84 -16.23 7.54
N VAL A 111 11.38 -15.08 7.09
CA VAL A 111 10.39 -15.00 6.00
C VAL A 111 11.05 -15.51 4.73
N ASP A 112 10.43 -16.49 4.07
CA ASP A 112 10.83 -16.97 2.75
C ASP A 112 10.81 -15.82 1.75
N MET A 113 11.88 -15.65 0.97
CA MET A 113 12.03 -14.56 -0.01
C MET A 113 12.03 -15.07 -1.46
N THR A 114 11.58 -16.31 -1.69
CA THR A 114 11.53 -16.89 -3.03
C THR A 114 10.41 -16.26 -3.88
N GLU A 115 10.68 -15.98 -5.15
CA GLU A 115 9.71 -15.50 -6.13
C GLU A 115 9.04 -16.59 -6.99
N THR A 116 7.86 -16.25 -7.52
CA THR A 116 7.18 -16.94 -8.63
C THR A 116 7.31 -16.12 -9.90
N VAL A 117 7.55 -16.81 -11.02
CA VAL A 117 7.61 -16.19 -12.36
C VAL A 117 6.21 -15.80 -12.83
N GLY A 118 6.06 -14.55 -13.29
CA GLY A 118 4.79 -14.03 -13.83
C GLY A 118 4.95 -12.61 -14.37
N LEU A 119 3.83 -12.00 -14.77
CA LEU A 119 3.77 -10.57 -15.18
C LEU A 119 4.27 -9.64 -14.07
N THR A 120 4.02 -10.03 -12.82
CA THR A 120 4.54 -9.39 -11.61
C THR A 120 5.32 -10.41 -10.80
N ASN A 121 6.34 -9.94 -10.08
CA ASN A 121 7.18 -10.77 -9.22
C ASN A 121 6.44 -11.07 -7.90
N ASN A 122 5.66 -12.15 -7.88
CA ASN A 122 4.89 -12.59 -6.71
C ASN A 122 5.74 -13.45 -5.78
N LYS A 123 5.41 -13.48 -4.48
CA LYS A 123 6.05 -14.44 -3.57
C LYS A 123 5.66 -15.88 -3.93
N ALA A 124 6.59 -16.82 -3.79
CA ALA A 124 6.34 -18.25 -3.97
C ALA A 124 5.44 -18.82 -2.86
N THR A 125 5.62 -18.32 -1.65
CA THR A 125 4.81 -18.65 -0.48
C THR A 125 4.06 -17.40 0.02
N PRO A 126 2.79 -17.54 0.43
CA PRO A 126 2.05 -16.43 1.03
C PRO A 126 2.76 -15.86 2.25
N LEU A 127 2.73 -14.54 2.39
CA LEU A 127 3.25 -13.87 3.59
C LEU A 127 2.20 -13.91 4.70
N GLU A 128 2.44 -14.71 5.73
CA GLU A 128 1.61 -14.76 6.93
C GLU A 128 2.21 -13.89 8.03
N VAL A 129 1.39 -13.00 8.61
CA VAL A 129 1.79 -12.08 9.66
C VAL A 129 0.78 -12.04 10.79
N LEU A 130 1.28 -11.87 12.01
CA LEU A 130 0.49 -11.50 13.17
C LEU A 130 0.57 -9.98 13.34
N ILE A 131 -0.58 -9.36 13.56
CA ILE A 131 -0.72 -7.90 13.68
C ILE A 131 -1.36 -7.54 15.02
N GLU A 132 -0.71 -6.65 15.75
CA GLU A 132 -1.19 -6.11 17.03
C GLU A 132 -1.29 -4.59 16.94
N PRO A 133 -2.42 -3.97 17.34
CA PRO A 133 -2.54 -2.51 17.32
C PRO A 133 -1.51 -1.85 18.26
N ARG A 134 -0.79 -0.85 17.75
CA ARG A 134 0.15 -0.01 18.51
C ARG A 134 -0.55 1.19 19.15
N LEU A 135 -1.51 1.76 18.45
CA LEU A 135 -2.17 3.01 18.86
C LEU A 135 -3.39 2.72 19.74
N HIS A 136 -3.73 3.69 20.59
CA HIS A 136 -4.96 3.63 21.36
C HIS A 136 -6.19 3.78 20.45
N LEU A 137 -7.30 3.15 20.82
CA LEU A 137 -8.55 3.20 20.04
C LEU A 137 -9.01 4.62 19.69
N GLN A 138 -8.77 5.58 20.59
CA GLN A 138 -9.13 6.99 20.41
C GLN A 138 -8.39 7.65 19.23
N SER A 139 -7.20 7.17 18.91
CA SER A 139 -6.38 7.69 17.81
C SER A 139 -6.95 7.39 16.42
N PHE A 140 -7.91 6.45 16.32
CA PHE A 140 -8.62 6.13 15.08
C PHE A 140 -9.93 6.91 14.90
N MET A 141 -10.36 7.68 15.91
CA MET A 141 -11.64 8.38 15.94
C MET A 141 -11.54 9.90 15.71
N ASN A 142 -10.32 10.43 15.61
CA ASN A 142 -10.01 11.84 15.38
C ASN A 142 -9.50 12.06 13.96
#